data_AF-A0A953M758-F1
#
_entry.id   AF-A0A953M758-F1
#
_cell.length_a   1.000
_cell.length_b   1.000
_cell.length_c   1.000
_cell.angle_alpha   90.00
_cell.angle_beta   90.00
_cell.angle_gamma   90.00
#
_symmetry.space_group_name_H-M   'P 1'
#
loop_
_entity.id
_entity.type
_entity.pdbx_description
1 polymer ?
#
loop_
_entity_poly.entity_id
_entity_poly.type
_entity_poly.pdbx_seq_one_letter_code
_entity_poly.pdbx_strand_id
1 'polypeptide(L)'
;FSKLFVQTEFVAGVGALLATRRPRSPDEVRVWAAHLAVVEGEAVGGVQFETDRARFLGRGRTIRTPMSVLDARPLSDTVGTVLDPIFSLRRRVRVPPGGTARIAFWTMVAPSRSDALDLADKHRDAKAFERAATLSWTQAQVQLHHLGIEPDEALLFQRLANHVLYSDPKLRPSSEVQKRGEGGPSALWPHGISGDLPIVLVRIDEAADVEIVRQLMRAHEYWRMKRLAVDLVILNERPPSYSSDLQSALESVLRVHPQHDGEPARGSVFVLRAERVPIEVRNLLQAVARAVLLSRRGSLAEQVRRLEAAPPTPARRAPSAPPDRPWASAVPRPELEFFNGLGGFAAEGREYVTFLGEGQWTPAPWLNVVANPCFGFQVSAEGAGFTWSQNSRENQLTPWSNDPIGDAPGEVLFVRDEDDGATFGPTALPIREESEPYVARYGQGYTRFEHRSHGLSLELLQYVPLEDPIKISRLSIVNHSGRRRRLSVTAYVEWVLAATRGASAPFVVTEMDAETGALFARNPWRTEFAQRVAFVDLAGRQTSWTGDRSEFVGRNGTLDHPAAFMDGAPLSNRVGAGLDPCGALQTRLELGPSERVEVV
;
A
#
# COMPACT_ATOMS: atom_id res chain seq x y z
N PHE A 1 17.95 0.07 5.08
CA PHE A 1 19.27 -0.39 5.59
C PHE A 1 19.65 -1.80 5.12
N SER A 2 18.80 -2.84 5.28
CA SER A 2 19.17 -4.22 4.90
C SER A 2 19.63 -4.41 3.44
N LYS A 3 19.09 -3.60 2.52
CA LYS A 3 19.46 -3.57 1.09
C LYS A 3 20.96 -3.31 0.83
N LEU A 4 21.61 -2.49 1.66
CA LEU A 4 23.04 -2.11 1.51
C LEU A 4 24.02 -3.28 1.69
N PHE A 5 23.55 -4.40 2.24
CA PHE A 5 24.36 -5.58 2.50
C PHE A 5 24.21 -6.64 1.43
N VAL A 6 23.36 -6.44 0.44
CA VAL A 6 23.17 -7.39 -0.65
C VAL A 6 24.27 -7.18 -1.68
N GLN A 7 24.91 -8.28 -2.04
CA GLN A 7 25.86 -8.36 -3.15
C GLN A 7 25.25 -9.22 -4.24
N THR A 8 25.39 -8.78 -5.48
CA THR A 8 24.92 -9.50 -6.67
C THR A 8 26.08 -10.01 -7.51
N GLU A 9 25.83 -11.08 -8.26
CA GLU A 9 26.78 -11.73 -9.17
C GLU A 9 26.01 -12.20 -10.41
N PHE A 10 26.65 -12.24 -11.57
CA PHE A 10 26.11 -12.90 -12.77
C PHE A 10 27.01 -14.07 -13.16
N VAL A 11 26.43 -15.25 -13.29
CA VAL A 11 27.14 -16.49 -13.61
C VAL A 11 26.83 -16.88 -15.04
N ALA A 12 27.71 -16.49 -15.97
CA ALA A 12 27.51 -16.65 -17.41
C ALA A 12 27.26 -18.12 -17.83
N GLY A 13 27.92 -19.09 -17.18
CA GLY A 13 27.80 -20.52 -17.52
C GLY A 13 26.38 -21.08 -17.38
N VAL A 14 25.56 -20.53 -16.49
CA VAL A 14 24.14 -20.90 -16.29
C VAL A 14 23.18 -19.76 -16.65
N GLY A 15 23.69 -18.58 -17.01
CA GLY A 15 22.87 -17.41 -17.35
C GLY A 15 22.03 -16.87 -16.19
N ALA A 16 22.52 -17.00 -14.95
CA ALA A 16 21.77 -16.67 -13.74
C ALA A 16 22.37 -15.46 -13.00
N LEU A 17 21.51 -14.62 -12.46
CA LEU A 17 21.85 -13.66 -11.43
C LEU A 17 21.79 -14.33 -10.06
N LEU A 18 22.80 -14.09 -9.23
CA LEU A 18 22.83 -14.52 -7.84
C LEU A 18 22.84 -13.29 -6.93
N ALA A 19 22.32 -13.45 -5.72
CA ALA A 19 22.40 -12.46 -4.67
C ALA A 19 22.62 -13.13 -3.31
N THR A 20 23.43 -12.52 -2.46
CA THR A 20 23.57 -12.92 -1.06
C THR A 20 23.63 -11.68 -0.18
N ARG A 21 23.16 -11.81 1.06
CA ARG A 21 23.43 -10.80 2.08
C ARG A 21 24.80 -11.06 2.71
N ARG A 22 25.59 -10.00 2.89
CA ARG A 22 26.81 -10.03 3.70
C ARG A 22 26.44 -10.28 5.16
N PRO A 23 27.02 -11.30 5.83
CA PRO A 23 26.80 -11.54 7.25
C PRO A 23 27.17 -10.31 8.09
N ARG A 24 26.39 -10.04 9.13
CA ARG A 24 26.67 -9.02 10.15
C ARG A 24 27.36 -9.60 11.37
N SER A 25 27.28 -10.91 11.57
CA SER A 25 28.02 -11.67 12.58
C SER A 25 28.53 -12.99 12.00
N PRO A 26 29.54 -13.62 12.63
CA PRO A 26 30.03 -14.94 12.20
C PRO A 26 28.97 -16.04 12.22
N ASP A 27 28.00 -15.96 13.13
CA ASP A 27 26.94 -16.96 13.32
C ASP A 27 25.73 -16.75 12.39
N GLU A 28 25.72 -15.68 11.60
CA GLU A 28 24.62 -15.40 10.69
C GLU A 28 24.61 -16.38 9.53
N VAL A 29 23.56 -17.21 9.46
CA VAL A 29 23.34 -18.14 8.36
C VAL A 29 23.18 -17.35 7.05
N ARG A 30 24.06 -17.64 6.09
CA ARG A 30 23.96 -17.06 4.75
C ARG A 30 22.78 -17.66 4.00
N VAL A 31 22.16 -16.82 3.18
CA VAL A 31 21.08 -17.21 2.28
C VAL A 31 21.44 -16.67 0.90
N TRP A 32 21.41 -17.55 -0.08
CA TRP A 32 21.66 -17.24 -1.48
C TRP A 32 20.35 -17.27 -2.25
N ALA A 33 20.12 -16.25 -3.07
CA ALA A 33 19.06 -16.22 -4.06
C ALA A 33 19.65 -16.35 -5.46
N ALA A 34 18.94 -17.01 -6.37
CA ALA A 34 19.28 -17.08 -7.78
C ALA A 34 18.06 -16.74 -8.64
N HIS A 35 18.30 -16.10 -9.78
CA HIS A 35 17.27 -15.74 -10.75
C HIS A 35 17.77 -16.00 -12.17
N LEU A 36 16.99 -16.72 -12.99
CA LEU A 36 17.31 -16.94 -14.41
C LEU A 36 16.05 -16.90 -15.29
N ALA A 37 16.25 -16.68 -16.58
CA ALA A 37 15.20 -16.66 -17.59
C ALA A 37 15.52 -17.68 -18.69
N VAL A 38 14.70 -18.72 -18.80
CA VAL A 38 14.83 -19.81 -19.78
C VAL A 38 13.88 -19.55 -20.93
N VAL A 39 14.39 -19.59 -22.17
CA VAL A 39 13.61 -19.37 -23.39
C VAL A 39 13.42 -20.70 -24.11
N GLU A 40 12.16 -21.07 -24.34
CA GLU A 40 11.76 -22.11 -25.30
C GLU A 40 11.39 -21.40 -26.62
N GLY A 41 12.28 -21.47 -27.60
CA GLY A 41 12.13 -20.79 -28.90
C GLY A 41 13.44 -20.16 -29.37
N GLU A 42 13.36 -19.26 -30.35
CA GLU A 42 14.52 -18.57 -30.91
C GLU A 42 14.88 -17.33 -30.07
N ALA A 43 15.91 -17.45 -29.23
CA ALA A 43 16.49 -16.32 -28.52
C ALA A 43 17.41 -15.50 -29.43
N VAL A 44 17.30 -14.17 -29.37
CA VAL A 44 18.10 -13.24 -30.17
C VAL A 44 19.06 -12.49 -29.25
N GLY A 45 20.36 -12.61 -29.49
CA GLY A 45 21.38 -11.94 -28.69
C GLY A 45 21.57 -12.53 -27.28
N GLY A 46 22.44 -11.88 -26.49
CA GLY A 46 22.78 -12.29 -25.13
C GLY A 46 21.69 -11.99 -24.10
N VAL A 47 21.81 -12.60 -22.91
CA VAL A 47 21.09 -12.16 -21.71
C VAL A 47 21.60 -10.76 -21.35
N GLN A 48 20.69 -9.85 -21.04
CA GLN A 48 21.02 -8.55 -20.45
C GLN A 48 20.39 -8.47 -19.06
N PHE A 49 20.98 -7.68 -18.15
CA PHE A 49 20.46 -7.55 -16.80
C PHE A 49 20.72 -6.19 -16.15
N GLU A 50 19.90 -5.90 -15.14
CA GLU A 50 20.17 -4.85 -14.15
C GLU A 50 20.08 -5.47 -12.75
N THR A 51 21.07 -5.17 -11.92
CA THR A 51 21.01 -5.50 -10.50
C THR A 51 20.75 -4.29 -9.62
N ASP A 52 20.78 -3.07 -10.19
CA ASP A 52 20.53 -1.81 -9.51
C ASP A 52 19.17 -1.24 -9.93
N ARG A 53 18.26 -1.06 -8.96
CA ARG A 53 16.93 -0.50 -9.21
C ARG A 53 16.99 0.92 -9.76
N ALA A 54 18.01 1.70 -9.42
CA ALA A 54 18.19 3.06 -9.93
C ALA A 54 18.49 3.05 -11.43
N ARG A 55 19.29 2.09 -11.91
CA ARG A 55 19.55 1.90 -13.36
C ARG A 55 18.33 1.34 -14.09
N PHE A 56 17.59 0.44 -13.44
CA PHE A 56 16.40 -0.16 -14.03
C PHE A 56 15.22 0.81 -14.18
N LEU A 57 14.87 1.51 -13.10
CA LEU A 57 13.76 2.47 -13.09
C LEU A 57 14.18 3.84 -13.63
N GLY A 58 15.34 4.36 -13.21
CA GLY A 58 15.65 5.79 -13.28
C GLY A 58 15.03 6.57 -12.12
N ARG A 59 15.68 7.64 -11.67
CA ARG A 59 15.15 8.51 -10.61
C ARG A 59 13.81 9.12 -11.04
N GLY A 60 12.85 9.17 -10.12
CA GLY A 60 11.53 9.76 -10.37
C GLY A 60 10.58 8.90 -11.19
N ARG A 61 11.01 7.69 -11.59
CA ARG A 61 10.22 6.76 -12.40
C ARG A 61 9.71 5.59 -11.57
N THR A 62 8.66 4.95 -12.06
CA THR A 62 8.05 3.78 -11.43
C THR A 62 8.17 2.56 -12.33
N ILE A 63 7.74 1.40 -11.83
CA ILE A 63 7.69 0.17 -12.66
C ILE A 63 6.71 0.27 -13.84
N ARG A 64 5.84 1.30 -13.87
CA ARG A 64 4.95 1.58 -15.01
C ARG A 64 5.67 2.33 -16.13
N THR A 65 6.73 3.06 -15.80
CA THR A 65 7.51 3.90 -16.73
C THR A 65 9.04 3.70 -16.56
N PRO A 66 9.55 2.47 -16.49
CA PRO A 66 10.96 2.23 -16.17
C PRO A 66 11.88 2.62 -17.34
N MET A 67 12.92 3.40 -17.03
CA MET A 67 13.94 3.87 -17.98
C MET A 67 14.50 2.75 -18.85
N SER A 68 14.84 1.63 -18.21
CA SER A 68 15.47 0.51 -18.91
C SER A 68 14.60 0.00 -20.06
N VAL A 69 13.27 -0.02 -19.93
CA VAL A 69 12.35 -0.52 -20.96
C VAL A 69 12.07 0.55 -22.01
N LEU A 70 11.83 1.80 -21.58
CA LEU A 70 11.41 2.88 -22.48
C LEU A 70 12.53 3.37 -23.40
N ASP A 71 13.76 3.47 -22.89
CA ASP A 71 14.88 4.04 -23.67
C ASP A 71 15.42 3.07 -24.74
N ALA A 72 14.99 1.80 -24.72
CA ALA A 72 15.43 0.71 -25.61
C ALA A 72 16.97 0.49 -25.67
N ARG A 73 17.74 1.11 -24.78
CA ARG A 73 19.20 0.95 -24.69
C ARG A 73 19.58 -0.44 -24.14
N PRO A 74 20.78 -0.94 -24.47
CA PRO A 74 21.37 -2.07 -23.75
C PRO A 74 21.35 -1.82 -22.25
N LEU A 75 21.09 -2.88 -21.46
CA LEU A 75 21.24 -2.79 -20.01
C LEU A 75 22.73 -2.70 -19.66
N SER A 76 23.01 -2.23 -18.45
CA SER A 76 24.37 -1.98 -17.99
C SER A 76 25.17 -3.26 -17.75
N ASP A 77 24.50 -4.39 -17.55
CA ASP A 77 25.10 -5.70 -17.22
C ASP A 77 26.07 -5.61 -16.03
N THR A 78 25.75 -4.73 -15.08
CA THR A 78 26.55 -4.52 -13.87
C THR A 78 26.08 -5.41 -12.72
N VAL A 79 27.03 -5.80 -11.87
CA VAL A 79 26.80 -6.60 -10.65
C VAL A 79 27.65 -6.05 -9.51
N GLY A 80 27.43 -6.60 -8.31
CA GLY A 80 28.20 -6.27 -7.11
C GLY A 80 27.33 -5.67 -6.01
N THR A 81 27.93 -4.80 -5.21
CA THR A 81 27.22 -4.10 -4.12
C THR A 81 26.54 -2.86 -4.68
N VAL A 82 25.22 -2.78 -4.52
CA VAL A 82 24.40 -1.64 -4.98
C VAL A 82 23.53 -1.14 -3.82
N LEU A 83 23.03 0.10 -3.92
CA LEU A 83 22.22 0.69 -2.85
C LEU A 83 20.81 0.08 -2.78
N ASP A 84 20.24 -0.26 -3.93
CA ASP A 84 18.90 -0.83 -4.04
C ASP A 84 18.89 -2.03 -5.02
N PRO A 85 19.18 -3.25 -4.52
CA PRO A 85 19.37 -4.43 -5.33
C PRO A 85 18.04 -4.94 -5.90
N ILE A 86 18.06 -5.37 -7.16
CA ILE A 86 16.96 -6.09 -7.82
C ILE A 86 17.51 -7.26 -8.63
N PHE A 87 16.62 -8.17 -8.99
CA PHE A 87 16.85 -9.04 -10.13
C PHE A 87 16.04 -8.53 -11.33
N SER A 88 16.73 -8.21 -12.41
CA SER A 88 16.12 -7.90 -13.70
C SER A 88 16.88 -8.61 -14.80
N LEU A 89 16.16 -9.41 -15.58
CA LEU A 89 16.70 -10.14 -16.73
C LEU A 89 15.91 -9.78 -17.98
N ARG A 90 16.63 -9.48 -19.05
CA ARG A 90 16.07 -9.22 -20.37
C ARG A 90 16.53 -10.28 -21.34
N ARG A 91 15.55 -10.86 -22.04
CA ARG A 91 15.72 -11.77 -23.17
C ARG A 91 15.01 -11.16 -24.36
N ARG A 92 15.64 -11.19 -25.54
CA ARG A 92 14.95 -10.90 -26.80
C ARG A 92 14.62 -12.23 -27.46
N VAL A 93 13.41 -12.34 -27.98
CA VAL A 93 12.91 -13.56 -28.61
C VAL A 93 12.36 -13.21 -29.99
N ARG A 94 12.62 -14.07 -30.97
CA ARG A 94 11.98 -14.00 -32.29
C ARG A 94 10.79 -14.95 -32.27
N VAL A 95 9.60 -14.41 -32.57
CA VAL A 95 8.38 -15.19 -32.70
C VAL A 95 8.00 -15.21 -34.19
N PRO A 96 8.11 -16.36 -34.89
CA PRO A 96 7.69 -16.44 -36.28
C PRO A 96 6.16 -16.32 -36.39
N PRO A 97 5.61 -15.97 -37.57
CA PRO A 97 4.17 -15.93 -37.79
C PRO A 97 3.48 -17.25 -37.39
N GLY A 98 2.45 -17.18 -36.56
CA GLY A 98 1.76 -18.36 -36.01
C GLY A 98 2.57 -19.19 -35.00
N GLY A 99 3.82 -18.81 -34.72
CA GLY A 99 4.68 -19.46 -33.74
C GLY A 99 4.40 -19.00 -32.31
N THR A 100 4.95 -19.74 -31.35
CA THR A 100 4.91 -19.42 -29.92
C THR A 100 6.33 -19.46 -29.38
N ALA A 101 6.72 -18.47 -28.60
CA ALA A 101 7.89 -18.53 -27.74
C ALA A 101 7.43 -18.54 -26.28
N ARG A 102 8.01 -19.40 -25.44
CA ARG A 102 7.73 -19.43 -24.00
C ARG A 102 8.96 -19.00 -23.23
N ILE A 103 8.75 -18.24 -22.16
CA ILE A 103 9.83 -17.77 -21.29
C ILE A 103 9.45 -18.14 -19.86
N ALA A 104 10.28 -18.94 -19.21
CA ALA A 104 10.14 -19.30 -17.80
C ALA A 104 11.14 -18.50 -16.97
N PHE A 105 10.65 -17.74 -16.00
CA PHE A 105 11.47 -17.05 -15.01
C PHE A 105 11.51 -17.87 -13.73
N TRP A 106 12.71 -18.14 -13.23
CA TRP A 106 12.93 -18.88 -12.00
C TRP A 106 13.52 -17.97 -10.94
N THR A 107 12.96 -18.00 -9.73
CA THR A 107 13.54 -17.38 -8.55
C THR A 107 13.71 -18.44 -7.49
N MET A 108 14.92 -18.59 -6.98
CA MET A 108 15.31 -19.68 -6.10
C MET A 108 16.02 -19.12 -4.87
N VAL A 109 15.95 -19.86 -3.77
CA VAL A 109 16.67 -19.59 -2.54
C VAL A 109 17.34 -20.87 -2.05
N ALA A 110 18.58 -20.76 -1.57
CA ALA A 110 19.37 -21.89 -1.09
C ALA A 110 20.29 -21.46 0.06
N PRO A 111 20.73 -22.40 0.93
CA PRO A 111 21.60 -22.07 2.06
C PRO A 111 23.04 -21.78 1.64
N SER A 112 23.47 -22.19 0.44
CA SER A 112 24.83 -21.94 -0.06
C SER A 112 24.83 -21.51 -1.54
N ARG A 113 25.96 -20.94 -1.97
CA ARG A 113 26.17 -20.57 -3.37
C ARG A 113 26.15 -21.79 -4.30
N SER A 114 26.77 -22.90 -3.87
CA SER A 114 26.76 -24.14 -4.64
C SER A 114 25.35 -24.69 -4.81
N ASP A 115 24.57 -24.75 -3.73
CA ASP A 115 23.18 -25.24 -3.82
C ASP A 115 22.31 -24.35 -4.72
N ALA A 116 22.53 -23.02 -4.69
CA ALA A 116 21.82 -22.10 -5.58
C ALA A 116 22.19 -22.33 -7.06
N LEU A 117 23.45 -22.65 -7.34
CA LEU A 117 23.91 -22.98 -8.69
C LEU A 117 23.40 -24.34 -9.16
N ASP A 118 23.37 -25.34 -8.29
CA ASP A 118 22.82 -26.66 -8.61
C ASP A 118 21.33 -26.57 -8.93
N LEU A 119 20.58 -25.75 -8.17
CA LEU A 119 19.19 -25.43 -8.50
C LEU A 119 19.06 -24.71 -9.84
N ALA A 120 19.89 -23.68 -10.09
CA ALA A 120 19.87 -22.96 -11.36
C ALA A 120 20.17 -23.89 -12.56
N ASP A 121 21.17 -24.76 -12.43
CA ASP A 121 21.55 -25.71 -13.48
C ASP A 121 20.46 -26.77 -13.71
N LYS A 122 19.83 -27.26 -12.64
CA LYS A 122 18.66 -28.17 -12.74
C LYS A 122 17.49 -27.54 -13.51
N HIS A 123 17.30 -26.24 -13.39
CA HIS A 123 16.14 -25.52 -13.92
C HIS A 123 16.41 -24.71 -15.21
N ARG A 124 17.64 -24.72 -15.74
CA ARG A 124 18.00 -24.02 -16.99
C ARG A 124 17.42 -24.62 -18.27
N ASP A 125 16.96 -25.87 -18.20
CA ASP A 125 16.37 -26.61 -19.32
C ASP A 125 14.92 -26.15 -19.59
N ALA A 126 14.53 -26.00 -20.86
CA ALA A 126 13.21 -25.51 -21.25
C ALA A 126 12.07 -26.41 -20.73
N LYS A 127 12.30 -27.73 -20.63
CA LYS A 127 11.33 -28.68 -20.09
C LYS A 127 11.30 -28.72 -18.55
N ALA A 128 12.17 -27.98 -17.86
CA ALA A 128 12.20 -27.96 -16.41
C ALA A 128 10.93 -27.36 -15.80
N PHE A 129 10.29 -26.42 -16.50
CA PHE A 129 9.05 -25.81 -16.04
C PHE A 129 7.93 -26.83 -15.99
N GLU A 130 7.72 -27.57 -17.10
CA GLU A 130 6.74 -28.66 -17.18
C GLU A 130 6.95 -29.70 -16.06
N ARG A 131 8.20 -30.16 -15.87
CA ARG A 131 8.53 -31.11 -14.78
C ARG A 131 8.18 -30.55 -13.40
N ALA A 132 8.56 -29.30 -13.11
CA ALA A 132 8.27 -28.67 -11.83
C ALA A 132 6.76 -28.43 -11.62
N ALA A 133 6.05 -28.04 -12.67
CA ALA A 133 4.60 -27.86 -12.65
C ALA A 133 3.88 -29.20 -12.38
N THR A 134 4.28 -30.29 -13.06
CA THR A 134 3.75 -31.64 -12.80
C THR A 134 4.01 -32.07 -11.36
N LEU A 135 5.24 -31.94 -10.86
CA LEU A 135 5.57 -32.28 -9.48
C LEU A 135 4.78 -31.44 -8.46
N SER A 136 4.63 -30.13 -8.71
CA SER A 136 3.85 -29.24 -7.84
C SER A 136 2.37 -29.60 -7.86
N TRP A 137 1.82 -29.98 -9.02
CA TRP A 137 0.45 -30.46 -9.15
C TRP A 137 0.26 -31.78 -8.38
N THR A 138 1.14 -32.77 -8.56
CA THR A 138 1.09 -34.04 -7.81
C THR A 138 1.21 -33.80 -6.32
N GLN A 139 2.14 -32.95 -5.88
CA GLN A 139 2.29 -32.59 -4.46
C GLN A 139 1.03 -31.91 -3.92
N ALA A 140 0.40 -31.01 -4.69
CA ALA A 140 -0.85 -30.37 -4.29
C ALA A 140 -1.98 -31.41 -4.16
N GLN A 141 -2.10 -32.37 -5.08
CA GLN A 141 -3.10 -33.45 -4.98
C GLN A 141 -2.87 -34.32 -3.74
N VAL A 142 -1.62 -34.73 -3.48
CA VAL A 142 -1.26 -35.51 -2.28
C VAL A 142 -1.58 -34.73 -1.01
N GLN A 143 -1.25 -33.44 -0.96
CA GLN A 143 -1.58 -32.55 0.14
C GLN A 143 -3.08 -32.46 0.40
N LEU A 144 -3.87 -32.24 -0.66
CA LEU A 144 -5.33 -32.17 -0.56
C LEU A 144 -5.93 -33.50 -0.08
N HIS A 145 -5.45 -34.62 -0.62
CA HIS A 145 -5.86 -35.96 -0.21
C HIS A 145 -5.58 -36.23 1.28
N HIS A 146 -4.39 -35.87 1.78
CA HIS A 146 -4.05 -36.01 3.20
C HIS A 146 -4.94 -35.19 4.14
N LEU A 147 -5.45 -34.04 3.67
CA LEU A 147 -6.38 -33.21 4.42
C LEU A 147 -7.85 -33.58 4.20
N GLY A 148 -8.14 -34.52 3.28
CA GLY A 148 -9.51 -34.86 2.89
C GLY A 148 -10.26 -33.68 2.25
N ILE A 149 -9.55 -32.81 1.52
CA ILE A 149 -10.10 -31.60 0.89
C ILE A 149 -10.23 -31.83 -0.61
N GLU A 150 -11.42 -31.56 -1.14
CA GLU A 150 -11.68 -31.58 -2.59
C GLU A 150 -11.17 -30.30 -3.29
N PRO A 151 -10.82 -30.35 -4.59
CA PRO A 151 -10.31 -29.18 -5.32
C PRO A 151 -11.21 -27.93 -5.25
N ASP A 152 -12.53 -28.10 -5.35
CA ASP A 152 -13.49 -27.00 -5.26
C ASP A 152 -13.54 -26.37 -3.85
N GLU A 153 -13.33 -27.20 -2.82
CA GLU A 153 -13.25 -26.75 -1.44
C GLU A 153 -11.92 -26.00 -1.20
N ALA A 154 -10.80 -26.46 -1.75
CA ALA A 154 -9.53 -25.75 -1.71
C ALA A 154 -9.62 -24.37 -2.40
N LEU A 155 -10.35 -24.27 -3.53
CA LEU A 155 -10.62 -23.00 -4.20
C LEU A 155 -11.45 -22.06 -3.30
N LEU A 156 -12.49 -22.58 -2.63
CA LEU A 156 -13.28 -21.82 -1.65
C LEU A 156 -12.40 -21.28 -0.52
N PHE A 157 -11.48 -22.08 0.02
CA PHE A 157 -10.56 -21.66 1.08
C PHE A 157 -9.57 -20.60 0.63
N GLN A 158 -9.10 -20.66 -0.62
CA GLN A 158 -8.25 -19.60 -1.20
C GLN A 158 -9.03 -18.29 -1.39
N ARG A 159 -10.30 -18.37 -1.81
CA ARG A 159 -11.18 -17.19 -1.93
C ARG A 159 -11.44 -16.55 -0.58
N LEU A 160 -11.71 -17.34 0.46
CA LEU A 160 -11.84 -16.83 1.82
C LEU A 160 -10.51 -16.21 2.31
N ALA A 161 -9.36 -16.85 2.04
CA ALA A 161 -8.05 -16.30 2.39
C ALA A 161 -7.77 -14.93 1.76
N ASN A 162 -8.23 -14.70 0.52
CA ASN A 162 -8.10 -13.40 -0.15
C ASN A 162 -8.77 -12.29 0.69
N HIS A 163 -10.01 -12.51 1.12
CA HIS A 163 -10.71 -11.55 1.97
C HIS A 163 -10.02 -11.35 3.33
N VAL A 164 -9.42 -12.39 3.90
CA VAL A 164 -8.67 -12.31 5.17
C VAL A 164 -7.39 -11.47 4.99
N LEU A 165 -6.61 -11.74 3.94
CA LEU A 165 -5.33 -11.08 3.67
C LEU A 165 -5.49 -9.60 3.34
N TYR A 166 -6.49 -9.25 2.53
CA TYR A 166 -6.73 -7.89 2.07
C TYR A 166 -7.77 -7.13 2.90
N SER A 167 -8.31 -7.75 3.96
CA SER A 167 -9.33 -7.16 4.84
C SER A 167 -10.54 -6.62 4.07
N ASP A 168 -11.08 -7.42 3.14
CA ASP A 168 -12.17 -7.00 2.27
C ASP A 168 -13.41 -6.58 3.10
N PRO A 169 -13.93 -5.34 2.92
CA PRO A 169 -15.09 -4.85 3.68
C PRO A 169 -16.33 -5.75 3.57
N LYS A 170 -16.45 -6.55 2.50
CA LYS A 170 -17.64 -7.39 2.23
C LYS A 170 -17.83 -8.54 3.21
N LEU A 171 -16.77 -9.07 3.81
CA LEU A 171 -16.85 -10.08 4.89
C LEU A 171 -16.76 -9.46 6.29
N ARG A 172 -16.62 -8.14 6.39
CA ARG A 172 -16.58 -7.45 7.67
C ARG A 172 -17.97 -6.91 8.03
N PRO A 173 -18.27 -6.69 9.32
CA PRO A 173 -19.51 -6.04 9.72
C PRO A 173 -19.62 -4.62 9.16
N SER A 174 -20.82 -4.03 9.22
CA SER A 174 -20.97 -2.61 8.86
C SER A 174 -20.11 -1.70 9.73
N SER A 175 -19.78 -0.50 9.23
CA SER A 175 -19.04 0.52 9.99
C SER A 175 -19.66 0.76 11.37
N GLU A 176 -20.99 0.85 11.45
CA GLU A 176 -21.73 1.05 12.72
C GLU A 176 -21.53 -0.07 13.75
N VAL A 177 -21.32 -1.31 13.30
CA VAL A 177 -21.03 -2.43 14.21
C VAL A 177 -19.56 -2.39 14.63
N GLN A 178 -18.65 -2.13 13.69
CA GLN A 178 -17.21 -2.07 13.98
C GLN A 178 -16.87 -0.92 14.95
N LYS A 179 -17.52 0.24 14.82
CA LYS A 179 -17.33 1.39 15.72
C LYS A 179 -17.68 1.11 17.18
N ARG A 180 -18.50 0.09 17.47
CA ARG A 180 -18.84 -0.33 18.84
C ARG A 180 -17.74 -1.17 19.49
N GLY A 181 -16.76 -1.63 18.72
CA GLY A 181 -15.60 -2.33 19.22
C GLY A 181 -14.60 -1.33 19.77
N GLU A 182 -14.54 -1.21 21.09
CA GLU A 182 -13.56 -0.38 21.78
C GLU A 182 -12.46 -1.25 22.43
N GLY A 183 -11.28 -0.66 22.59
CA GLY A 183 -10.15 -1.29 23.26
C GLY A 183 -9.11 -1.91 22.31
N GLY A 184 -7.93 -2.14 22.86
CA GLY A 184 -6.80 -2.75 22.17
C GLY A 184 -6.75 -4.29 22.31
N PRO A 185 -5.68 -4.93 21.81
CA PRO A 185 -5.51 -6.38 21.86
C PRO A 185 -5.57 -6.97 23.27
N SER A 186 -5.22 -6.20 24.30
CA SER A 186 -5.25 -6.65 25.69
C SER A 186 -6.62 -7.07 26.20
N ALA A 187 -7.70 -6.56 25.59
CA ALA A 187 -9.07 -6.98 25.92
C ALA A 187 -9.38 -8.41 25.46
N LEU A 188 -8.58 -8.97 24.54
CA LEU A 188 -8.74 -10.35 24.06
C LEU A 188 -7.94 -11.38 24.88
N TRP A 189 -6.89 -10.95 25.59
CA TRP A 189 -5.99 -11.84 26.33
C TRP A 189 -6.68 -12.70 27.41
N PRO A 190 -7.71 -12.23 28.16
CA PRO A 190 -8.46 -13.09 29.09
C PRO A 190 -9.13 -14.30 28.43
N HIS A 191 -9.27 -14.28 27.11
CA HIS A 191 -9.84 -15.35 26.29
C HIS A 191 -8.77 -16.15 25.52
N GLY A 192 -7.48 -15.91 25.79
CA GLY A 192 -6.35 -16.63 25.18
C GLY A 192 -6.00 -16.19 23.76
N ILE A 193 -6.64 -15.14 23.24
CA ILE A 193 -6.44 -14.64 21.87
C ILE A 193 -5.42 -13.49 21.93
N SER A 194 -4.30 -13.57 21.20
CA SER A 194 -3.25 -12.53 21.27
C SER A 194 -3.66 -11.22 20.56
N GLY A 195 -4.33 -11.35 19.41
CA GLY A 195 -4.69 -10.23 18.53
C GLY A 195 -3.65 -9.88 17.45
N ASP A 196 -2.53 -10.61 17.37
CA ASP A 196 -1.46 -10.35 16.39
C ASP A 196 -1.79 -10.94 15.01
N LEU A 197 -2.54 -12.04 14.97
CA LEU A 197 -2.91 -12.73 13.75
C LEU A 197 -4.27 -12.24 13.22
N PRO A 198 -4.49 -12.30 11.90
CA PRO A 198 -5.82 -12.15 11.31
C PRO A 198 -6.85 -13.04 12.00
N ILE A 199 -7.97 -12.47 12.45
CA ILE A 199 -9.07 -13.23 13.06
C ILE A 199 -10.15 -13.51 12.01
N VAL A 200 -10.55 -14.78 11.88
CA VAL A 200 -11.80 -15.20 11.23
C VAL A 200 -12.79 -15.54 12.33
N LEU A 201 -13.91 -14.83 12.39
CA LEU A 201 -14.96 -15.04 13.38
C LEU A 201 -16.13 -15.78 12.72
N VAL A 202 -16.57 -16.88 13.31
CA VAL A 202 -17.84 -17.53 12.96
C VAL A 202 -18.78 -17.48 14.15
N ARG A 203 -20.03 -17.08 13.90
CA ARG A 203 -21.10 -17.03 14.89
C ARG A 203 -22.12 -18.11 14.57
N ILE A 204 -22.43 -18.94 15.57
CA ILE A 204 -23.30 -20.11 15.43
C ILE A 204 -24.26 -20.20 16.62
N ASP A 205 -25.55 -20.45 16.34
CA ASP A 205 -26.63 -20.60 17.31
C ASP A 205 -27.39 -21.93 17.17
N GLU A 206 -27.29 -22.60 16.02
CA GLU A 206 -27.93 -23.88 15.73
C GLU A 206 -26.96 -25.06 15.55
N ALA A 207 -27.24 -26.18 16.21
CA ALA A 207 -26.47 -27.43 16.03
C ALA A 207 -26.55 -27.99 14.60
N ALA A 208 -27.65 -27.71 13.89
CA ALA A 208 -27.82 -28.11 12.49
C ALA A 208 -26.78 -27.46 11.56
N ASP A 209 -26.28 -26.27 11.91
CA ASP A 209 -25.34 -25.53 11.07
C ASP A 209 -23.86 -25.87 11.36
N VAL A 210 -23.57 -26.87 12.20
CA VAL A 210 -22.20 -27.21 12.61
C VAL A 210 -21.26 -27.52 11.42
N GLU A 211 -21.82 -27.85 10.25
CA GLU A 211 -21.04 -28.10 9.03
C GLU A 211 -20.23 -26.86 8.59
N ILE A 212 -20.71 -25.63 8.80
CA ILE A 212 -19.91 -24.44 8.49
C ILE A 212 -18.63 -24.38 9.35
N VAL A 213 -18.73 -24.81 10.61
CA VAL A 213 -17.59 -24.86 11.54
C VAL A 213 -16.64 -25.97 11.12
N ARG A 214 -17.14 -27.15 10.73
CA ARG A 214 -16.29 -28.24 10.20
C ARG A 214 -15.52 -27.80 8.96
N GLN A 215 -16.19 -27.11 8.05
CA GLN A 215 -15.56 -26.59 6.84
C GLN A 215 -14.51 -25.51 7.15
N LEU A 216 -14.75 -24.64 8.14
CA LEU A 216 -13.75 -23.66 8.58
C LEU A 216 -12.56 -24.28 9.29
N MET A 217 -12.75 -25.40 10.01
CA MET A 217 -11.63 -26.17 10.57
C MET A 217 -10.73 -26.73 9.47
N ARG A 218 -11.31 -27.32 8.41
CA ARG A 218 -10.56 -27.75 7.23
C ARG A 218 -9.87 -26.57 6.52
N ALA A 219 -10.53 -25.42 6.43
CA ALA A 219 -9.94 -24.19 5.88
C ALA A 219 -8.72 -23.73 6.69
N HIS A 220 -8.81 -23.75 8.02
CA HIS A 220 -7.73 -23.40 8.92
C HIS A 220 -6.52 -24.36 8.78
N GLU A 221 -6.76 -25.66 8.67
CA GLU A 221 -5.69 -26.65 8.39
C GLU A 221 -5.05 -26.44 7.01
N TYR A 222 -5.87 -26.16 6.00
CA TYR A 222 -5.40 -25.81 4.66
C TYR A 222 -4.51 -24.57 4.67
N TRP A 223 -4.92 -23.50 5.36
CA TRP A 223 -4.12 -22.28 5.50
C TRP A 223 -2.82 -22.53 6.26
N ARG A 224 -2.86 -23.30 7.36
CA ARG A 224 -1.68 -23.71 8.11
C ARG A 224 -0.69 -24.48 7.24
N MET A 225 -1.19 -25.39 6.39
CA MET A 225 -0.37 -26.10 5.39
C MET A 225 0.23 -25.13 4.37
N LYS A 226 -0.53 -24.13 3.92
CA LYS A 226 -0.07 -23.05 3.02
C LYS A 226 0.73 -21.95 3.72
N ARG A 227 1.04 -22.10 5.02
CA ARG A 227 1.78 -21.13 5.87
C ARG A 227 1.09 -19.77 6.00
N LEU A 228 -0.23 -19.74 5.89
CA LEU A 228 -1.06 -18.59 6.22
C LEU A 228 -1.55 -18.74 7.66
N ALA A 229 -1.02 -17.91 8.56
CA ALA A 229 -1.40 -17.90 9.97
C ALA A 229 -2.67 -17.07 10.19
N VAL A 230 -3.69 -17.68 10.77
CA VAL A 230 -5.03 -17.08 11.02
C VAL A 230 -5.57 -17.66 12.31
N ASP A 231 -6.13 -16.82 13.18
CA ASP A 231 -6.89 -17.28 14.32
C ASP A 231 -8.35 -17.49 13.94
N LEU A 232 -8.91 -18.66 14.24
CA LEU A 232 -10.32 -18.98 14.04
C LEU A 232 -11.05 -18.88 15.38
N VAL A 233 -11.97 -17.93 15.49
CA VAL A 233 -12.81 -17.75 16.68
C VAL A 233 -14.23 -18.22 16.37
N ILE A 234 -14.70 -19.21 17.12
CA ILE A 234 -16.06 -19.74 17.05
C ILE A 234 -16.83 -19.19 18.25
N LEU A 235 -17.82 -18.34 17.98
CA LEU A 235 -18.70 -17.77 18.99
C LEU A 235 -20.02 -18.54 19.01
N ASN A 236 -20.22 -19.34 20.06
CA ASN A 236 -21.46 -20.03 20.34
C ASN A 236 -22.48 -19.05 20.95
N GLU A 237 -23.51 -18.68 20.19
CA GLU A 237 -24.57 -17.74 20.59
C GLU A 237 -25.84 -18.44 21.13
N ARG A 238 -25.83 -19.77 21.26
CA ARG A 238 -27.00 -20.53 21.70
C ARG A 238 -27.28 -20.32 23.19
N PRO A 239 -28.54 -20.02 23.59
CA PRO A 239 -28.88 -19.79 24.99
C PRO A 239 -28.56 -20.98 25.91
N PRO A 240 -28.25 -20.75 27.20
CA PRO A 240 -27.80 -21.78 28.13
C PRO A 240 -28.75 -22.98 28.26
N SER A 241 -30.05 -22.72 28.23
CA SER A 241 -31.12 -23.72 28.38
C SER A 241 -31.13 -24.81 27.30
N TYR A 242 -30.49 -24.58 26.15
CA TYR A 242 -30.42 -25.53 25.03
C TYR A 242 -28.99 -25.71 24.50
N SER A 243 -27.97 -25.26 25.25
CA SER A 243 -26.58 -25.12 24.77
C SER A 243 -25.80 -26.43 24.72
N SER A 244 -26.21 -27.46 25.47
CA SER A 244 -25.46 -28.73 25.63
C SER A 244 -25.21 -29.43 24.31
N ASP A 245 -26.20 -29.48 23.42
CA ASP A 245 -26.10 -30.22 22.15
C ASP A 245 -25.12 -29.56 21.18
N LEU A 246 -25.24 -28.25 20.97
CA LEU A 246 -24.33 -27.49 20.11
C LEU A 246 -22.92 -27.49 20.68
N GLN A 247 -22.78 -27.30 22.00
CA GLN A 247 -21.48 -27.34 22.65
C GLN A 247 -20.80 -28.71 22.46
N SER A 248 -21.53 -29.81 22.66
CA SER A 248 -21.02 -31.16 22.46
C SER A 248 -20.65 -31.41 21.00
N ALA A 249 -21.44 -30.87 20.06
CA ALA A 249 -21.12 -30.95 18.63
C ALA A 249 -19.84 -30.18 18.28
N LEU A 250 -19.64 -28.98 18.82
CA LEU A 250 -18.42 -28.18 18.64
C LEU A 250 -17.20 -28.87 19.26
N GLU A 251 -17.33 -29.39 20.47
CA GLU A 251 -16.25 -30.16 21.14
C GLU A 251 -15.90 -31.43 20.36
N SER A 252 -16.90 -32.11 19.78
CA SER A 252 -16.68 -33.25 18.89
C SER A 252 -15.86 -32.87 17.66
N VAL A 253 -16.19 -31.74 17.01
CA VAL A 253 -15.41 -31.23 15.87
C VAL A 253 -13.97 -30.91 16.27
N LEU A 254 -13.74 -30.28 17.42
CA LEU A 254 -12.39 -29.97 17.90
C LEU A 254 -11.58 -31.23 18.23
N ARG A 255 -12.20 -32.30 18.76
CA ARG A 255 -11.48 -33.55 19.08
C ARG A 255 -10.95 -34.27 17.84
N VAL A 256 -11.64 -34.15 16.71
CA VAL A 256 -11.23 -34.75 15.43
C VAL A 256 -10.01 -34.01 14.84
N HIS A 257 -9.83 -32.74 15.19
CA HIS A 257 -8.76 -31.89 14.70
C HIS A 257 -7.81 -31.52 15.85
N PRO A 258 -6.77 -32.35 16.13
CA PRO A 258 -5.89 -32.11 17.27
C PRO A 258 -5.26 -30.71 17.22
N GLN A 259 -5.34 -29.99 18.34
CA GLN A 259 -4.59 -28.76 18.49
C GLN A 259 -3.10 -29.08 18.40
N HIS A 260 -2.42 -28.41 17.47
CA HIS A 260 -0.99 -28.62 17.28
C HIS A 260 -0.23 -27.76 18.30
N ASP A 261 0.05 -28.33 19.47
CA ASP A 261 0.71 -27.66 20.62
C ASP A 261 2.16 -27.16 20.32
N GLY A 262 2.69 -27.39 19.12
CA GLY A 262 4.09 -27.14 18.80
C GLY A 262 4.44 -25.80 18.13
N GLU A 263 3.49 -25.08 17.52
CA GLU A 263 3.80 -23.82 16.80
C GLU A 263 2.64 -22.82 16.83
N PRO A 264 2.50 -21.99 17.90
CA PRO A 264 1.52 -20.90 17.98
C PRO A 264 1.68 -19.86 16.86
N ALA A 265 2.86 -19.81 16.21
CA ALA A 265 3.15 -18.93 15.08
C ALA A 265 2.29 -19.18 13.82
N ARG A 266 1.43 -20.22 13.81
CA ARG A 266 0.61 -20.60 12.65
C ARG A 266 -0.90 -20.45 12.85
N GLY A 267 -1.36 -19.82 13.92
CA GLY A 267 -2.78 -19.60 14.21
C GLY A 267 -3.42 -20.68 15.08
N SER A 268 -4.42 -20.26 15.85
CA SER A 268 -5.13 -21.08 16.86
C SER A 268 -6.65 -21.04 16.68
N VAL A 269 -7.32 -22.07 17.20
CA VAL A 269 -8.79 -22.15 17.20
C VAL A 269 -9.32 -21.92 18.61
N PHE A 270 -10.25 -20.98 18.73
CA PHE A 270 -10.87 -20.59 20.00
C PHE A 270 -12.37 -20.83 19.94
N VAL A 271 -12.92 -21.49 20.97
CA VAL A 271 -14.38 -21.65 21.12
C VAL A 271 -14.84 -20.89 22.34
N LEU A 272 -15.65 -19.87 22.10
CA LEU A 272 -16.15 -18.96 23.12
C LEU A 272 -17.66 -19.10 23.24
N ARG A 273 -18.17 -19.08 24.47
CA ARG A 273 -19.61 -19.03 24.74
C ARG A 273 -20.05 -17.59 24.92
N ALA A 274 -21.00 -17.12 24.11
CA ALA A 274 -21.40 -15.72 24.07
C ALA A 274 -21.92 -15.20 25.42
N GLU A 275 -22.51 -16.05 26.27
CA GLU A 275 -22.96 -15.67 27.61
C GLU A 275 -21.82 -15.44 28.62
N ARG A 276 -20.62 -15.99 28.35
CA ARG A 276 -19.42 -15.84 29.18
C ARG A 276 -18.47 -14.78 28.67
N VAL A 277 -18.77 -14.19 27.51
CA VAL A 277 -17.96 -13.14 26.89
C VAL A 277 -18.70 -11.80 27.04
N PRO A 278 -18.09 -10.79 27.68
CA PRO A 278 -18.68 -9.45 27.78
C PRO A 278 -19.10 -8.90 26.41
N ILE A 279 -20.15 -8.06 26.37
CA ILE A 279 -20.64 -7.52 25.10
C ILE A 279 -19.60 -6.64 24.41
N GLU A 280 -18.76 -5.97 25.18
CA GLU A 280 -17.64 -5.14 24.74
C GLU A 280 -16.62 -5.98 23.97
N VAL A 281 -16.26 -7.16 24.50
CA VAL A 281 -15.35 -8.10 23.83
C VAL A 281 -16.01 -8.71 22.58
N ARG A 282 -17.31 -8.99 22.60
CA ARG A 282 -18.03 -9.47 21.42
C ARG A 282 -18.10 -8.41 20.31
N ASN A 283 -18.25 -7.14 20.67
CA ASN A 283 -18.19 -6.03 19.72
C ASN A 283 -16.76 -5.86 19.18
N LEU A 284 -15.75 -5.96 20.04
CA LEU A 284 -14.35 -5.89 19.65
C LEU A 284 -13.98 -7.00 18.67
N LEU A 285 -14.33 -8.27 18.95
CA LEU A 285 -14.10 -9.41 18.05
C LEU A 285 -14.72 -9.17 16.66
N GLN A 286 -15.92 -8.61 16.61
CA GLN A 286 -16.56 -8.24 15.34
C GLN A 286 -15.84 -7.10 14.62
N ALA A 287 -15.34 -6.11 15.37
CA ALA A 287 -14.62 -4.97 14.81
C ALA A 287 -13.26 -5.35 14.22
N VAL A 288 -12.53 -6.25 14.87
CA VAL A 288 -11.14 -6.59 14.50
C VAL A 288 -11.03 -7.76 13.53
N ALA A 289 -12.06 -8.61 13.46
CA ALA A 289 -12.07 -9.74 12.54
C ALA A 289 -11.91 -9.30 11.07
N ARG A 290 -11.11 -10.06 10.31
CA ARG A 290 -10.96 -9.88 8.86
C ARG A 290 -12.16 -10.45 8.09
N ALA A 291 -12.82 -11.45 8.67
CA ALA A 291 -14.04 -12.04 8.14
C ALA A 291 -14.97 -12.42 9.30
N VAL A 292 -16.25 -12.13 9.16
CA VAL A 292 -17.32 -12.49 10.09
C VAL A 292 -18.38 -13.30 9.33
N LEU A 293 -18.48 -14.58 9.68
CA LEU A 293 -19.39 -15.55 9.08
C LEU A 293 -20.52 -15.85 10.05
N LEU A 294 -21.74 -15.99 9.52
CA LEU A 294 -22.93 -16.29 10.32
C LEU A 294 -23.52 -17.62 9.84
N SER A 295 -23.71 -18.58 10.74
CA SER A 295 -24.24 -19.90 10.39
C SER A 295 -25.60 -19.82 9.67
N ARG A 296 -26.50 -18.97 10.20
CA ARG A 296 -27.82 -18.65 9.63
C ARG A 296 -27.84 -18.02 8.22
N ARG A 297 -26.69 -17.66 7.63
CA ARG A 297 -26.62 -17.07 6.28
C ARG A 297 -26.40 -18.10 5.17
N GLY A 298 -26.52 -19.38 5.49
CA GLY A 298 -26.30 -20.51 4.59
C GLY A 298 -24.87 -21.04 4.67
N SER A 299 -24.54 -21.96 3.78
CA SER A 299 -23.22 -22.58 3.70
C SER A 299 -22.08 -21.56 3.49
N LEU A 300 -20.85 -21.94 3.84
CA LEU A 300 -19.68 -21.09 3.60
C LEU A 300 -19.57 -20.72 2.11
N ALA A 301 -19.81 -21.70 1.23
CA ALA A 301 -19.73 -21.54 -0.20
C ALA A 301 -20.73 -20.49 -0.73
N GLU A 302 -21.95 -20.45 -0.19
CA GLU A 302 -22.94 -19.43 -0.56
C GLU A 302 -22.53 -18.04 -0.06
N GLN A 303 -22.02 -17.95 1.18
CA GLN A 303 -21.58 -16.68 1.76
C GLN A 303 -20.41 -16.07 0.98
N VAL A 304 -19.41 -16.86 0.60
CA VAL A 304 -18.27 -16.38 -0.20
C VAL A 304 -18.68 -16.05 -1.64
N ARG A 305 -19.47 -16.91 -2.31
CA ARG A 305 -19.89 -16.68 -3.71
C ARG A 305 -20.75 -15.43 -3.89
N ARG A 306 -21.61 -15.08 -2.92
CA ARG A 306 -22.42 -13.85 -2.98
C ARG A 306 -21.57 -12.59 -3.14
N LEU A 307 -20.30 -12.62 -2.75
CA LEU A 307 -19.40 -11.45 -2.76
C LEU A 307 -18.67 -11.24 -4.09
N GLU A 308 -18.62 -12.27 -4.94
CA GLU A 308 -17.92 -12.26 -6.23
C GLU A 308 -18.70 -11.53 -7.33
N ALA A 309 -19.99 -11.26 -7.12
CA ALA A 309 -20.80 -10.43 -8.00
C ALA A 309 -20.37 -8.95 -7.89
N ALA A 310 -19.23 -8.60 -8.50
CA ALA A 310 -18.78 -7.22 -8.59
C ALA A 310 -19.40 -6.54 -9.81
N PRO A 311 -19.81 -5.25 -9.72
CA PRO A 311 -20.13 -4.46 -10.90
C PRO A 311 -18.88 -4.31 -11.78
N PRO A 312 -19.06 -4.13 -13.11
CA PRO A 312 -17.95 -3.93 -14.02
C PRO A 312 -17.09 -2.74 -13.58
N THR A 313 -15.77 -2.89 -13.62
CA THR A 313 -14.85 -1.77 -13.42
C THR A 313 -15.01 -0.83 -14.62
N PRO A 314 -15.35 0.45 -14.42
CA PRO A 314 -15.48 1.38 -15.54
C PRO A 314 -14.16 1.44 -16.32
N ALA A 315 -14.28 1.45 -17.65
CA ALA A 315 -13.12 1.50 -18.52
C ALA A 315 -12.36 2.81 -18.30
N ARG A 316 -11.07 2.68 -17.99
CA ARG A 316 -10.18 3.83 -17.76
C ARG A 316 -10.03 4.59 -19.08
N ARG A 317 -10.63 5.78 -19.19
CA ARG A 317 -10.34 6.70 -20.31
C ARG A 317 -8.96 7.29 -20.11
N ALA A 318 -8.14 7.33 -21.15
CA ALA A 318 -6.91 8.14 -21.09
C ALA A 318 -7.33 9.60 -20.87
N PRO A 319 -6.71 10.34 -19.94
CA PRO A 319 -6.91 11.78 -19.89
C PRO A 319 -6.56 12.34 -21.26
N SER A 320 -7.44 13.16 -21.82
CA SER A 320 -7.09 13.98 -22.98
C SER A 320 -5.98 14.93 -22.54
N ALA A 321 -4.87 14.96 -23.28
CA ALA A 321 -3.87 16.00 -23.09
C ALA A 321 -4.58 17.36 -23.19
N PRO A 322 -4.48 18.23 -22.17
CA PRO A 322 -5.01 19.57 -22.30
C PRO A 322 -4.34 20.24 -23.50
N PRO A 323 -5.05 21.07 -24.26
CA PRO A 323 -4.44 21.79 -25.36
C PRO A 323 -3.30 22.66 -24.80
N ASP A 324 -2.10 22.53 -25.38
CA ASP A 324 -0.98 23.45 -25.18
C ASP A 324 -1.45 24.86 -25.53
N ARG A 325 -1.82 25.63 -24.51
CA ARG A 325 -2.08 27.05 -24.65
C ARG A 325 -0.86 27.76 -24.11
N PRO A 326 -0.08 28.46 -24.95
CA PRO A 326 1.05 29.23 -24.45
C PRO A 326 0.53 30.31 -23.51
N TRP A 327 0.87 30.19 -22.23
CA TRP A 327 0.71 31.24 -21.23
C TRP A 327 2.11 31.72 -20.87
N ALA A 328 2.26 33.04 -20.72
CA ALA A 328 3.59 33.64 -20.64
C ALA A 328 4.17 33.62 -19.22
N SER A 329 5.50 33.49 -19.19
CA SER A 329 6.46 33.52 -18.06
C SER A 329 6.58 32.24 -17.25
N ALA A 330 7.66 31.50 -17.53
CA ALA A 330 8.20 30.51 -16.61
C ALA A 330 8.61 31.13 -15.27
N VAL A 331 8.62 30.34 -14.20
CA VAL A 331 9.20 30.79 -12.91
C VAL A 331 10.68 31.14 -13.16
N PRO A 332 11.10 32.41 -12.96
CA PRO A 332 12.48 32.78 -13.21
C PRO A 332 13.38 32.03 -12.24
N ARG A 333 14.50 31.55 -12.75
CA ARG A 333 15.49 30.90 -11.91
C ARG A 333 16.04 31.91 -10.89
N PRO A 334 15.99 31.62 -9.58
CA PRO A 334 16.52 32.52 -8.57
C PRO A 334 18.05 32.65 -8.69
N GLU A 335 18.57 33.81 -8.33
CA GLU A 335 20.01 33.99 -8.10
C GLU A 335 20.41 33.26 -6.80
N LEU A 336 21.39 32.36 -6.88
CA LEU A 336 21.76 31.45 -5.80
C LEU A 336 23.27 31.48 -5.53
N GLU A 337 23.61 31.47 -4.25
CA GLU A 337 24.95 31.29 -3.71
C GLU A 337 25.35 29.81 -3.79
N PHE A 338 26.58 29.51 -4.21
CA PHE A 338 27.11 28.13 -4.31
C PHE A 338 26.25 27.17 -5.14
N PHE A 339 25.72 27.64 -6.28
CA PHE A 339 24.86 26.81 -7.15
C PHE A 339 25.59 25.55 -7.67
N ASN A 340 24.97 24.38 -7.47
CA ASN A 340 25.55 23.07 -7.78
C ASN A 340 24.98 22.39 -9.04
N GLY A 341 24.17 23.08 -9.83
CA GLY A 341 23.48 22.52 -10.99
C GLY A 341 21.99 22.24 -10.77
N LEU A 342 21.58 22.00 -9.52
CA LEU A 342 20.18 21.72 -9.14
C LEU A 342 19.67 22.62 -8.02
N GLY A 343 20.57 23.18 -7.20
CA GLY A 343 20.21 24.08 -6.11
C GLY A 343 21.40 24.83 -5.54
N GLY A 344 21.13 25.70 -4.58
CA GLY A 344 22.12 26.57 -3.92
C GLY A 344 21.49 27.34 -2.77
N PHE A 345 22.30 28.06 -2.01
CA PHE A 345 21.84 28.89 -0.92
C PHE A 345 21.24 30.20 -1.44
N ALA A 346 20.29 30.77 -0.71
CA ALA A 346 19.71 32.07 -0.96
C ALA A 346 19.53 32.84 0.35
N ALA A 347 19.26 34.14 0.22
CA ALA A 347 19.00 35.03 1.34
C ALA A 347 20.11 35.00 2.40
N GLU A 348 21.37 35.10 1.98
CA GLU A 348 22.56 35.04 2.84
C GLU A 348 22.65 33.71 3.62
N GLY A 349 22.37 32.60 2.93
CA GLY A 349 22.39 31.26 3.54
C GLY A 349 21.19 30.89 4.41
N ARG A 350 20.16 31.74 4.51
CA ARG A 350 18.95 31.45 5.31
C ARG A 350 18.01 30.44 4.65
N GLU A 351 18.09 30.29 3.32
CA GLU A 351 17.35 29.27 2.58
C GLU A 351 18.29 28.40 1.73
N TYR A 352 17.95 27.13 1.57
CA TYR A 352 18.48 26.32 0.48
C TYR A 352 17.39 26.11 -0.58
N VAL A 353 17.69 26.44 -1.83
CA VAL A 353 16.72 26.45 -2.93
C VAL A 353 17.09 25.40 -3.96
N THR A 354 16.15 24.54 -4.29
CA THR A 354 16.24 23.59 -5.41
C THR A 354 15.40 24.10 -6.58
N PHE A 355 15.93 24.02 -7.79
CA PHE A 355 15.28 24.39 -9.04
C PHE A 355 15.36 23.20 -10.00
N LEU A 356 14.22 22.54 -10.24
CA LEU A 356 14.12 21.34 -11.08
C LEU A 356 13.40 21.67 -12.38
N GLY A 357 14.14 21.85 -13.47
CA GLY A 357 13.60 21.99 -14.83
C GLY A 357 13.30 20.65 -15.50
N GLU A 358 13.01 20.68 -16.81
CA GLU A 358 12.68 19.51 -17.64
C GLU A 358 13.67 18.36 -17.44
N GLY A 359 13.16 17.17 -17.10
CA GLY A 359 13.95 15.95 -16.92
C GLY A 359 14.95 15.96 -15.75
N GLN A 360 15.02 17.05 -14.98
CA GLN A 360 15.94 17.17 -13.85
C GLN A 360 15.33 16.60 -12.57
N TRP A 361 16.13 15.80 -11.87
CA TRP A 361 15.81 15.22 -10.58
C TRP A 361 16.98 15.38 -9.62
N THR A 362 16.68 15.44 -8.33
CA THR A 362 17.73 15.33 -7.32
C THR A 362 18.37 13.93 -7.37
N PRO A 363 19.69 13.77 -7.15
CA PRO A 363 20.36 12.46 -7.22
C PRO A 363 19.79 11.42 -6.24
N ALA A 364 19.28 11.92 -5.12
CA ALA A 364 18.48 11.22 -4.12
C ALA A 364 17.55 12.27 -3.48
N PRO A 365 16.45 11.88 -2.81
CA PRO A 365 15.54 12.84 -2.18
C PRO A 365 16.30 13.82 -1.27
N TRP A 366 16.34 15.09 -1.66
CA TRP A 366 16.83 16.17 -0.81
C TRP A 366 15.68 16.60 0.07
N LEU A 367 15.85 16.53 1.39
CA LEU A 367 14.77 16.64 2.36
C LEU A 367 15.01 17.83 3.30
N ASN A 368 13.93 18.46 3.72
CA ASN A 368 13.90 19.29 4.93
C ASN A 368 13.09 18.59 6.02
N VAL A 369 13.50 18.78 7.27
CA VAL A 369 12.84 18.24 8.45
C VAL A 369 12.34 19.40 9.29
N VAL A 370 11.03 19.49 9.48
CA VAL A 370 10.37 20.56 10.23
C VAL A 370 9.63 19.93 11.41
N ALA A 371 10.03 20.28 12.62
CA ALA A 371 9.48 19.68 13.82
C ALA A 371 9.48 20.64 15.01
N ASN A 372 8.56 20.39 15.94
CA ASN A 372 8.59 20.84 17.33
C ASN A 372 8.86 19.63 18.24
N PRO A 373 8.91 19.78 19.59
CA PRO A 373 9.23 18.66 20.49
C PRO A 373 8.31 17.44 20.37
N CYS A 374 7.08 17.60 19.85
CA CYS A 374 6.00 16.63 19.95
C CYS A 374 5.44 16.20 18.59
N PHE A 375 5.85 16.82 17.49
CA PHE A 375 5.28 16.65 16.15
C PHE A 375 6.26 17.10 15.08
N GLY A 376 6.19 16.50 13.90
CA GLY A 376 6.99 16.97 12.78
C GLY A 376 6.61 16.33 11.46
N PHE A 377 7.20 16.85 10.40
CA PHE A 377 7.18 16.25 9.08
C PHE A 377 8.54 16.41 8.40
N GLN A 378 8.79 15.55 7.42
CA GLN A 378 9.82 15.76 6.41
C GLN A 378 9.18 15.94 5.04
N VAL A 379 9.84 16.67 4.14
CA VAL A 379 9.38 16.83 2.77
C VAL A 379 10.55 16.91 1.79
N SER A 380 10.44 16.24 0.64
CA SER A 380 11.47 16.26 -0.42
C SER A 380 11.33 17.44 -1.37
N ALA A 381 12.34 17.67 -2.21
CA ALA A 381 12.33 18.71 -3.25
C ALA A 381 11.21 18.47 -4.26
N GLU A 382 10.86 17.20 -4.46
CA GLU A 382 9.76 16.76 -5.31
C GLU A 382 8.39 16.79 -4.60
N GLY A 383 8.36 17.06 -3.29
CA GLY A 383 7.14 17.22 -2.49
C GLY A 383 6.67 15.97 -1.74
N ALA A 384 7.45 14.89 -1.75
CA ALA A 384 7.10 13.68 -1.01
C ALA A 384 7.20 13.93 0.50
N GLY A 385 6.05 13.87 1.17
CA GLY A 385 5.91 14.15 2.60
C GLY A 385 5.81 12.90 3.48
N PHE A 386 6.25 13.04 4.73
CA PHE A 386 5.99 12.09 5.82
C PHE A 386 5.79 12.86 7.12
N THR A 387 4.67 12.63 7.81
CA THR A 387 4.25 13.34 9.04
C THR A 387 4.08 12.36 10.20
N TRP A 388 4.49 12.77 11.41
CA TRP A 388 4.38 11.98 12.63
C TRP A 388 3.98 12.82 13.85
N SER A 389 3.47 12.14 14.88
CA SER A 389 3.21 12.73 16.19
C SER A 389 3.91 11.92 17.28
N GLN A 390 4.63 12.58 18.17
CA GLN A 390 5.43 12.04 19.28
C GLN A 390 6.63 11.17 18.86
N ASN A 391 6.42 10.21 17.96
CA ASN A 391 7.43 9.23 17.57
C ASN A 391 7.38 8.98 16.06
N SER A 392 8.45 9.36 15.35
CA SER A 392 8.59 9.24 13.90
C SER A 392 8.72 7.80 13.40
N ARG A 393 8.86 6.82 14.29
CA ARG A 393 8.92 5.41 13.95
C ARG A 393 7.62 4.69 14.26
N GLU A 394 7.11 4.85 15.49
CA GLU A 394 6.00 4.05 16.04
C GLU A 394 4.62 4.71 15.87
N ASN A 395 4.57 6.01 15.57
CA ASN A 395 3.34 6.77 15.40
C ASN A 395 3.40 7.70 14.17
N GLN A 396 3.61 7.07 13.01
CA GLN A 396 3.51 7.71 11.71
C GLN A 396 2.05 8.04 11.44
N LEU A 397 1.75 9.28 11.06
CA LEU A 397 0.41 9.67 10.65
C LEU A 397 0.18 9.34 9.18
N THR A 398 1.20 9.57 8.36
CA THR A 398 1.24 9.30 6.92
C THR A 398 2.43 8.38 6.59
N PRO A 399 2.43 7.66 5.46
CA PRO A 399 3.43 6.63 5.21
C PRO A 399 4.82 7.21 4.97
N TRP A 400 5.81 6.58 5.58
CA TRP A 400 7.22 6.78 5.25
C TRP A 400 7.78 5.62 4.45
N SER A 401 8.53 5.92 3.40
CA SER A 401 9.33 4.95 2.66
C SER A 401 10.74 5.47 2.47
N ASN A 402 11.74 4.65 2.82
CA ASN A 402 13.14 4.93 2.50
C ASN A 402 13.45 4.46 1.06
N ASP A 403 12.73 5.03 0.08
CA ASP A 403 12.90 4.76 -1.34
C ASP A 403 13.67 5.91 -2.01
N PRO A 404 14.99 5.77 -2.27
CA PRO A 404 15.79 6.84 -2.86
C PRO A 404 15.53 7.06 -4.36
N ILE A 405 14.68 6.26 -4.99
CA ILE A 405 14.46 6.26 -6.44
C ILE A 405 13.08 6.82 -6.76
N GLY A 406 12.03 6.22 -6.18
CA GLY A 406 10.64 6.54 -6.49
C GLY A 406 10.07 7.72 -5.70
N ASP A 407 10.46 7.86 -4.42
CA ASP A 407 10.01 8.95 -3.53
C ASP A 407 8.49 9.17 -3.52
N ALA A 408 7.71 8.08 -3.41
CA ALA A 408 6.25 8.15 -3.54
C ALA A 408 5.59 8.94 -2.40
N PRO A 409 4.73 9.94 -2.68
CA PRO A 409 4.10 10.77 -1.66
C PRO A 409 2.93 10.06 -0.96
N GLY A 410 2.84 10.23 0.37
CA GLY A 410 1.68 9.85 1.17
C GLY A 410 0.69 11.00 1.43
N GLU A 411 1.06 12.21 1.01
CA GLU A 411 0.33 13.46 1.21
C GLU A 411 0.39 14.25 -0.09
N VAL A 412 -0.75 14.73 -0.60
CA VAL A 412 -0.80 15.45 -1.87
C VAL A 412 -1.86 16.54 -1.85
N LEU A 413 -1.55 17.71 -2.42
CA LEU A 413 -2.50 18.76 -2.76
C LEU A 413 -2.69 18.80 -4.28
N PHE A 414 -3.87 18.40 -4.74
CA PHE A 414 -4.24 18.46 -6.15
C PHE A 414 -4.99 19.76 -6.44
N VAL A 415 -4.71 20.34 -7.60
CA VAL A 415 -5.50 21.39 -8.23
C VAL A 415 -6.03 20.81 -9.55
N ARG A 416 -7.34 20.93 -9.76
CA ARG A 416 -7.98 20.53 -11.01
C ARG A 416 -8.75 21.69 -11.59
N ASP A 417 -8.60 21.92 -12.90
CA ASP A 417 -9.47 22.82 -13.64
C ASP A 417 -10.76 22.08 -14.04
N GLU A 418 -11.90 22.62 -13.64
CA GLU A 418 -13.22 22.03 -13.91
C GLU A 418 -13.71 22.31 -15.34
N ASP A 419 -13.06 23.22 -16.07
CA ASP A 419 -13.42 23.53 -17.46
C ASP A 419 -12.88 22.50 -18.46
N ASP A 420 -11.67 21.97 -18.23
CA ASP A 420 -11.01 21.03 -19.15
C ASP A 420 -10.55 19.71 -18.49
N GLY A 421 -10.64 19.60 -17.17
CA GLY A 421 -10.27 18.41 -16.41
C GLY A 421 -8.77 18.25 -16.15
N ALA A 422 -7.94 19.23 -16.54
CA ALA A 422 -6.50 19.19 -16.27
C ALA A 422 -6.25 19.13 -14.76
N THR A 423 -5.37 18.22 -14.33
CA THR A 423 -5.06 18.00 -12.91
C THR A 423 -3.54 18.12 -12.71
N PHE A 424 -3.14 18.95 -11.75
CA PHE A 424 -1.75 19.29 -11.45
C PHE A 424 -1.62 19.66 -9.96
N GLY A 425 -0.47 20.15 -9.52
CA GLY A 425 -0.24 20.51 -8.13
C GLY A 425 0.97 21.41 -7.93
N PRO A 426 1.20 21.89 -6.70
CA PRO A 426 2.32 22.78 -6.38
C PRO A 426 3.68 22.07 -6.32
N THR A 427 3.68 20.73 -6.28
CA THR A 427 4.87 19.88 -6.12
C THR A 427 5.08 18.98 -7.34
N ALA A 428 6.33 18.55 -7.57
CA ALA A 428 6.69 17.74 -8.73
C ALA A 428 6.13 16.31 -8.70
N LEU A 429 5.83 15.77 -7.52
CA LEU A 429 5.14 14.50 -7.35
C LEU A 429 3.75 14.71 -6.72
N PRO A 430 2.76 13.86 -7.06
CA PRO A 430 2.86 12.70 -7.96
C PRO A 430 2.69 13.05 -9.46
N ILE A 431 2.18 14.23 -9.79
CA ILE A 431 1.96 14.68 -11.17
C ILE A 431 3.06 15.69 -11.52
N ARG A 432 3.98 15.29 -12.40
CA ARG A 432 5.06 16.14 -12.89
C ARG A 432 4.72 16.72 -14.26
N GLU A 433 4.77 18.03 -14.37
CA GLU A 433 4.71 18.74 -15.66
C GLU A 433 6.12 19.13 -16.10
N GLU A 434 6.53 18.73 -17.30
CA GLU A 434 7.89 18.97 -17.79
C GLU A 434 8.07 20.36 -18.42
N SER A 435 6.97 21.04 -18.76
CA SER A 435 6.99 22.35 -19.42
C SER A 435 7.47 23.49 -18.53
N GLU A 436 7.40 23.33 -17.21
CA GLU A 436 7.66 24.37 -16.22
C GLU A 436 8.49 23.83 -15.05
N PRO A 437 9.44 24.62 -14.52
CA PRO A 437 10.26 24.17 -13.41
C PRO A 437 9.47 24.10 -12.10
N TYR A 438 9.97 23.28 -11.17
CA TYR A 438 9.55 23.25 -9.77
C TYR A 438 10.64 23.87 -8.91
N VAL A 439 10.26 24.77 -7.99
CA VAL A 439 11.17 25.40 -7.04
C VAL A 439 10.79 24.98 -5.63
N ALA A 440 11.76 24.49 -4.86
CA ALA A 440 11.59 24.15 -3.45
C ALA A 440 12.59 24.96 -2.62
N ARG A 441 12.11 25.73 -1.63
CA ARG A 441 12.91 26.51 -0.69
C ARG A 441 12.81 25.92 0.70
N TYR A 442 13.96 25.61 1.29
CA TYR A 442 14.06 25.12 2.65
C TYR A 442 14.57 26.23 3.55
N GLY A 443 13.71 26.71 4.43
CA GLY A 443 14.10 27.62 5.49
C GLY A 443 14.06 26.94 6.86
N GLN A 444 14.52 27.64 7.88
CA GLN A 444 14.42 27.18 9.25
C GLN A 444 12.95 27.12 9.69
N GLY A 445 12.44 25.91 9.88
CA GLY A 445 11.06 25.68 10.36
C GLY A 445 9.98 25.70 9.27
N TYR A 446 10.34 25.81 7.98
CA TYR A 446 9.37 25.77 6.89
C TYR A 446 9.96 25.25 5.58
N THR A 447 9.08 24.83 4.68
CA THR A 447 9.39 24.58 3.27
C THR A 447 8.40 25.31 2.38
N ARG A 448 8.85 25.93 1.30
CA ARG A 448 8.01 26.57 0.29
C ARG A 448 8.21 25.92 -1.07
N PHE A 449 7.12 25.60 -1.75
CA PHE A 449 7.12 25.17 -3.15
C PHE A 449 6.51 26.25 -4.03
N GLU A 450 7.10 26.46 -5.20
CA GLU A 450 6.59 27.35 -6.23
C GLU A 450 6.54 26.61 -7.56
N HIS A 451 5.40 26.71 -8.24
CA HIS A 451 5.19 26.14 -9.56
C HIS A 451 4.16 26.98 -10.33
N ARG A 452 4.22 26.93 -11.65
CA ARG A 452 3.22 27.57 -12.51
C ARG A 452 2.70 26.56 -13.51
N SER A 453 1.39 26.54 -13.69
CA SER A 453 0.72 25.60 -14.57
C SER A 453 -0.55 26.22 -15.15
N HIS A 454 -0.78 26.04 -16.45
CA HIS A 454 -1.96 26.52 -17.18
C HIS A 454 -2.33 28.01 -16.92
N GLY A 455 -1.35 28.89 -16.72
CA GLY A 455 -1.59 30.30 -16.41
C GLY A 455 -2.01 30.58 -14.97
N LEU A 456 -1.75 29.65 -14.06
CA LEU A 456 -1.95 29.77 -12.62
C LEU A 456 -0.58 29.69 -11.93
N SER A 457 -0.32 30.60 -10.99
CA SER A 457 0.83 30.47 -10.07
C SER A 457 0.38 29.78 -8.79
N LEU A 458 1.13 28.76 -8.36
CA LEU A 458 0.93 28.01 -7.14
C LEU A 458 2.12 28.26 -6.20
N GLU A 459 1.83 28.69 -4.98
CA GLU A 459 2.80 28.76 -3.87
C GLU A 459 2.27 27.91 -2.71
N LEU A 460 3.01 26.88 -2.30
CA LEU A 460 2.67 26.04 -1.14
C LEU A 460 3.68 26.27 -0.02
N LEU A 461 3.24 26.83 1.09
CA LEU A 461 4.04 26.98 2.32
C LEU A 461 3.65 25.91 3.35
N GLN A 462 4.63 25.15 3.82
CA GLN A 462 4.46 24.12 4.85
C GLN A 462 5.31 24.42 6.09
N TYR A 463 4.71 24.35 7.28
CA TYR A 463 5.42 24.56 8.55
C TYR A 463 4.71 23.88 9.73
N VAL A 464 5.38 23.81 10.88
CA VAL A 464 4.84 23.33 12.16
C VAL A 464 4.89 24.48 13.16
N PRO A 465 3.78 24.87 13.80
CA PRO A 465 3.81 25.84 14.90
C PRO A 465 4.67 25.34 16.07
N LEU A 466 5.22 26.29 16.85
CA LEU A 466 6.15 25.95 17.93
C LEU A 466 5.51 25.10 19.04
N GLU A 467 4.22 25.31 19.31
CA GLU A 467 3.51 24.69 20.44
C GLU A 467 2.47 23.65 19.98
N ASP A 468 1.88 23.85 18.80
CA ASP A 468 0.79 23.00 18.33
C ASP A 468 1.29 21.80 17.50
N PRO A 469 0.78 20.57 17.75
CA PRO A 469 1.18 19.38 17.02
C PRO A 469 0.42 19.28 15.67
N ILE A 470 0.53 20.32 14.85
CA ILE A 470 -0.14 20.43 13.56
C ILE A 470 0.85 20.75 12.44
N LYS A 471 0.65 20.16 11.28
CA LYS A 471 1.29 20.58 10.04
C LYS A 471 0.32 21.54 9.34
N ILE A 472 0.78 22.75 9.04
CA ILE A 472 0.01 23.71 8.25
C ILE A 472 0.52 23.69 6.81
N SER A 473 -0.39 23.63 5.83
CA SER A 473 -0.08 23.64 4.40
C SER A 473 -0.88 24.73 3.70
N ARG A 474 -0.30 25.92 3.51
CA ARG A 474 -0.98 27.07 2.88
C ARG A 474 -0.69 27.09 1.38
N LEU A 475 -1.69 26.78 0.58
CA LEU A 475 -1.65 26.87 -0.88
C LEU A 475 -2.24 28.21 -1.34
N SER A 476 -1.42 29.06 -1.95
CA SER A 476 -1.87 30.25 -2.64
C SER A 476 -1.93 30.02 -4.14
N ILE A 477 -3.05 30.40 -4.76
CA ILE A 477 -3.28 30.28 -6.19
C ILE A 477 -3.56 31.67 -6.76
N VAL A 478 -2.82 32.07 -7.79
CA VAL A 478 -3.01 33.34 -8.49
C VAL A 478 -3.34 33.08 -9.96
N ASN A 479 -4.42 33.67 -10.46
CA ASN A 479 -4.87 33.47 -11.83
C ASN A 479 -4.28 34.50 -12.80
N HIS A 480 -3.33 34.09 -13.64
CA HIS A 480 -2.73 34.92 -14.69
C HIS A 480 -3.30 34.67 -16.09
N SER A 481 -4.32 33.81 -16.23
CA SER A 481 -4.81 33.35 -17.54
C SER A 481 -5.68 34.36 -18.30
N GLY A 482 -5.97 35.53 -17.73
CA GLY A 482 -6.81 36.57 -18.35
C GLY A 482 -8.31 36.22 -18.42
N ARG A 483 -8.71 35.03 -17.99
CA ARG A 483 -10.11 34.55 -17.93
C ARG A 483 -10.47 34.07 -16.54
N ARG A 484 -11.76 33.97 -16.24
CA ARG A 484 -12.23 33.29 -15.02
C ARG A 484 -11.88 31.80 -15.07
N ARG A 485 -11.54 31.21 -13.93
CA ARG A 485 -11.22 29.79 -13.75
C ARG A 485 -12.08 29.17 -12.67
N ARG A 486 -12.60 27.98 -12.92
CA ARG A 486 -13.31 27.16 -11.94
C ARG A 486 -12.39 26.02 -11.55
N LEU A 487 -11.96 26.02 -10.30
CA LEU A 487 -10.96 25.07 -9.80
C LEU A 487 -11.57 24.22 -8.70
N SER A 488 -11.12 22.98 -8.60
CA SER A 488 -11.21 22.22 -7.36
C SER A 488 -9.82 22.01 -6.76
N VAL A 489 -9.74 22.13 -5.44
CA VAL A 489 -8.55 21.79 -4.66
C VAL A 489 -8.88 20.57 -3.82
N THR A 490 -8.07 19.54 -3.92
CA THR A 490 -8.26 18.28 -3.18
C THR A 490 -7.02 17.97 -2.35
N ALA A 491 -7.16 17.92 -1.03
CA ALA A 491 -6.14 17.43 -0.12
C ALA A 491 -6.31 15.93 0.10
N TYR A 492 -5.23 15.18 -0.09
CA TYR A 492 -5.17 13.74 0.12
C TYR A 492 -4.12 13.40 1.17
N VAL A 493 -4.50 12.59 2.17
CA VAL A 493 -3.60 12.01 3.15
C VAL A 493 -3.85 10.51 3.25
N GLU A 494 -2.79 9.70 3.18
CA GLU A 494 -2.87 8.26 3.39
C GLU A 494 -2.66 7.94 4.87
N TRP A 495 -3.71 7.50 5.58
CA TRP A 495 -3.62 7.27 7.02
C TRP A 495 -2.84 6.00 7.36
N VAL A 496 -1.91 6.14 8.31
CA VAL A 496 -1.15 5.03 8.90
C VAL A 496 -1.49 4.83 10.37
N LEU A 497 -1.31 5.85 11.20
CA LEU A 497 -1.55 5.82 12.66
C LEU A 497 -0.86 4.65 13.39
N ALA A 498 0.34 4.29 12.92
CA ALA A 498 1.17 3.19 13.40
C ALA A 498 2.58 3.21 12.81
N ALA A 499 3.37 2.17 13.08
CA ALA A 499 4.66 1.98 12.45
C ALA A 499 4.57 1.57 10.97
N THR A 500 3.50 0.84 10.59
CA THR A 500 3.27 0.42 9.21
C THR A 500 1.79 0.40 8.89
N ARG A 501 1.45 0.80 7.66
CA ARG A 501 0.08 0.83 7.16
C ARG A 501 -0.58 -0.54 7.13
N GLY A 502 0.14 -1.57 6.65
CA GLY A 502 -0.43 -2.90 6.45
C GLY A 502 -0.99 -3.51 7.73
N ALA A 503 -0.35 -3.25 8.87
CA ALA A 503 -0.81 -3.73 10.17
C ALA A 503 -1.98 -2.92 10.73
N SER A 504 -2.00 -1.59 10.52
CA SER A 504 -2.96 -0.70 11.15
C SER A 504 -4.22 -0.39 10.33
N ALA A 505 -4.11 -0.34 9.01
CA ALA A 505 -5.14 0.16 8.12
C ALA A 505 -6.55 -0.37 8.43
N PRO A 506 -6.74 -1.66 8.73
CA PRO A 506 -8.10 -2.17 8.91
C PRO A 506 -8.69 -1.90 10.30
N PHE A 507 -7.92 -1.27 11.18
CA PHE A 507 -8.36 -0.80 12.49
C PHE A 507 -8.51 0.73 12.51
N VAL A 508 -8.09 1.41 11.45
CA VAL A 508 -8.29 2.86 11.34
C VAL A 508 -9.76 3.15 11.08
N VAL A 509 -10.32 4.04 11.88
CA VAL A 509 -11.69 4.52 11.76
C VAL A 509 -11.64 6.00 11.41
N THR A 510 -12.37 6.38 10.37
CA THR A 510 -12.56 7.79 10.00
C THR A 510 -13.96 8.28 10.37
N GLU A 511 -14.07 9.56 10.70
CA GLU A 511 -15.33 10.23 10.97
C GLU A 511 -15.23 11.72 10.61
N MET A 512 -16.36 12.35 10.34
CA MET A 512 -16.44 13.80 10.25
C MET A 512 -16.82 14.34 11.62
N ASP A 513 -16.02 15.26 12.13
CA ASP A 513 -16.35 15.98 13.35
C ASP A 513 -17.51 16.95 13.10
N ALA A 514 -18.55 16.87 13.92
CA ALA A 514 -19.78 17.63 13.69
C ALA A 514 -19.64 19.13 14.05
N GLU A 515 -18.70 19.47 14.93
CA GLU A 515 -18.49 20.84 15.40
C GLU A 515 -17.57 21.62 14.46
N THR A 516 -16.43 21.03 14.09
CA THR A 516 -15.40 21.69 13.27
C THR A 516 -15.52 21.38 11.78
N GLY A 517 -16.18 20.28 11.42
CA GLY A 517 -16.21 19.76 10.05
C GLY A 517 -14.92 19.05 9.63
N ALA A 518 -13.92 18.90 10.49
CA ALA A 518 -12.67 18.21 10.18
C ALA A 518 -12.88 16.70 9.99
N LEU A 519 -12.06 16.07 9.15
CA LEU A 519 -12.05 14.61 9.02
C LEU A 519 -11.06 14.03 10.03
N PHE A 520 -11.60 13.32 11.02
CA PHE A 520 -10.83 12.63 12.06
C PHE A 520 -10.48 11.22 11.64
N ALA A 521 -9.32 10.75 12.11
CA ALA A 521 -8.86 9.39 11.98
C ALA A 521 -8.28 8.90 13.32
N ARG A 522 -8.70 7.70 13.74
CA ARG A 522 -8.29 7.09 15.01
C ARG A 522 -7.92 5.62 14.79
N ASN A 523 -7.06 5.09 15.65
CA ASN A 523 -6.72 3.67 15.67
C ASN A 523 -6.90 3.09 17.09
N PRO A 524 -8.13 2.68 17.45
CA PRO A 524 -8.44 2.18 18.79
C PRO A 524 -7.75 0.85 19.14
N TRP A 525 -7.21 0.13 18.14
CA TRP A 525 -6.51 -1.14 18.34
C TRP A 525 -5.10 -0.99 18.94
N ARG A 526 -4.61 0.23 19.15
CA ARG A 526 -3.29 0.50 19.75
C ARG A 526 -3.34 0.49 21.27
N THR A 527 -2.19 0.26 21.91
CA THR A 527 -2.04 0.45 23.36
C THR A 527 -1.65 1.89 23.70
N GLU A 528 -0.50 2.37 23.20
CA GLU A 528 0.08 3.67 23.63
C GLU A 528 -0.57 4.91 22.98
N PHE A 529 -1.17 4.77 21.80
CA PHE A 529 -1.71 5.89 21.01
C PHE A 529 -3.22 5.78 20.72
N ALA A 530 -3.92 4.84 21.34
CA ALA A 530 -5.34 4.55 21.05
C ALA A 530 -6.27 5.76 21.22
N GLN A 531 -5.96 6.61 22.21
CA GLN A 531 -6.77 7.78 22.55
C GLN A 531 -6.43 9.03 21.72
N ARG A 532 -5.44 8.94 20.83
CA ARG A 532 -5.07 10.08 19.97
C ARG A 532 -5.94 10.12 18.73
N VAL A 533 -6.23 11.35 18.31
CA VAL A 533 -6.98 11.65 17.09
C VAL A 533 -6.04 12.39 16.14
N ALA A 534 -5.91 11.88 14.93
CA ALA A 534 -5.34 12.64 13.82
C ALA A 534 -6.48 13.29 13.04
N PHE A 535 -6.22 14.41 12.39
CA PHE A 535 -7.22 15.08 11.57
C PHE A 535 -6.60 15.70 10.32
N VAL A 536 -7.46 15.92 9.32
CA VAL A 536 -7.20 16.77 8.16
C VAL A 536 -8.42 17.66 7.96
N ASP A 537 -8.18 18.90 7.54
CA ASP A 537 -9.22 19.92 7.34
C ASP A 537 -8.79 20.88 6.22
N LEU A 538 -9.74 21.54 5.57
CA LEU A 538 -9.50 22.64 4.62
C LEU A 538 -10.00 23.98 5.19
N ALA A 539 -9.75 24.21 6.48
CA ALA A 539 -10.33 25.31 7.27
C ALA A 539 -11.87 25.37 7.15
N GLY A 540 -12.53 24.20 7.21
CA GLY A 540 -13.98 24.07 7.07
C GLY A 540 -14.54 24.31 5.65
N ARG A 541 -13.70 24.45 4.62
CA ARG A 541 -14.13 24.75 3.23
C ARG A 541 -14.50 23.51 2.40
N GLN A 542 -14.23 22.32 2.91
CA GLN A 542 -14.50 21.06 2.22
C GLN A 542 -16.00 20.92 1.91
N THR A 543 -16.31 20.63 0.66
CA THR A 543 -17.68 20.42 0.17
C THR A 543 -17.98 18.95 -0.13
N SER A 544 -16.94 18.14 -0.31
CA SER A 544 -17.05 16.69 -0.36
C SER A 544 -15.79 16.02 0.17
N TRP A 545 -15.91 14.78 0.63
CA TRP A 545 -14.79 14.03 1.21
C TRP A 545 -14.92 12.52 1.01
N THR A 546 -13.83 11.78 1.24
CA THR A 546 -13.89 10.32 1.45
C THR A 546 -12.78 9.85 2.39
N GLY A 547 -13.14 8.88 3.22
CA GLY A 547 -12.27 8.08 4.05
C GLY A 547 -11.82 6.77 3.38
N ASP A 548 -12.23 6.52 2.13
CA ASP A 548 -11.98 5.29 1.38
C ASP A 548 -11.00 5.54 0.22
N ARG A 549 -9.76 5.12 0.42
CA ARG A 549 -8.68 5.20 -0.57
C ARG A 549 -8.97 4.38 -1.83
N SER A 550 -9.76 3.30 -1.73
CA SER A 550 -10.16 2.52 -2.90
C SER A 550 -11.12 3.29 -3.81
N GLU A 551 -11.92 4.20 -3.25
CA GLU A 551 -12.71 5.17 -4.02
C GLU A 551 -11.80 6.22 -4.68
N PHE A 552 -10.88 6.82 -3.89
CA PHE A 552 -10.05 7.91 -4.38
C PHE A 552 -9.06 7.48 -5.46
N VAL A 553 -8.19 6.51 -5.13
CA VAL A 553 -7.12 6.04 -6.01
C VAL A 553 -7.68 5.09 -7.08
N GLY A 554 -8.67 4.26 -6.71
CA GLY A 554 -9.22 3.22 -7.57
C GLY A 554 -8.42 1.92 -7.54
N ARG A 555 -9.08 0.82 -7.94
CA ARG A 555 -8.45 -0.50 -8.05
C ARG A 555 -7.34 -0.46 -9.09
N ASN A 556 -6.11 -0.83 -8.69
CA ASN A 556 -4.90 -0.74 -9.53
C ASN A 556 -4.58 0.69 -10.04
N GLY A 557 -5.17 1.71 -9.43
CA GLY A 557 -4.88 3.11 -9.71
C GLY A 557 -3.60 3.60 -9.05
N THR A 558 -3.31 4.88 -9.25
CA THR A 558 -2.09 5.56 -8.80
C THR A 558 -2.40 7.03 -8.50
N LEU A 559 -1.63 7.68 -7.64
CA LEU A 559 -1.89 9.08 -7.25
C LEU A 559 -1.60 10.10 -8.35
N ASP A 560 -0.85 9.72 -9.39
CA ASP A 560 -0.66 10.54 -10.60
C ASP A 560 -1.88 10.50 -11.54
N HIS A 561 -2.77 9.51 -11.37
CA HIS A 561 -3.98 9.31 -12.16
C HIS A 561 -5.10 8.68 -11.30
N PRO A 562 -5.59 9.38 -10.25
CA PRO A 562 -6.56 8.81 -9.31
C PRO A 562 -7.95 8.66 -9.96
N ALA A 563 -8.67 7.60 -9.60
CA ALA A 563 -9.97 7.30 -10.16
C ALA A 563 -11.03 8.38 -9.87
N ALA A 564 -10.96 9.05 -8.71
CA ALA A 564 -11.89 10.12 -8.33
C ALA A 564 -11.92 11.30 -9.31
N PHE A 565 -10.86 11.49 -10.10
CA PHE A 565 -10.76 12.60 -11.06
C PHE A 565 -11.20 12.21 -12.49
N MET A 566 -11.60 10.97 -12.72
CA MET A 566 -11.97 10.51 -14.06
C MET A 566 -13.31 11.09 -14.54
N ASP A 567 -14.30 11.16 -13.65
CA ASP A 567 -15.68 11.50 -14.02
C ASP A 567 -16.13 12.88 -13.51
N GLY A 568 -15.27 13.61 -12.78
CA GLY A 568 -15.56 14.95 -12.24
C GLY A 568 -16.66 14.98 -11.16
N ALA A 569 -17.13 13.82 -10.72
CA ALA A 569 -18.12 13.70 -9.66
C ALA A 569 -17.55 14.13 -8.29
N PRO A 570 -18.37 14.71 -7.40
CA PRO A 570 -17.97 14.92 -6.00
C PRO A 570 -17.59 13.59 -5.33
N LEU A 571 -16.76 13.68 -4.29
CA LEU A 571 -16.45 12.52 -3.44
C LEU A 571 -17.72 12.05 -2.70
N SER A 572 -17.76 10.76 -2.34
CA SER A 572 -18.97 10.09 -1.84
C SER A 572 -19.44 10.52 -0.44
N ASN A 573 -18.66 11.33 0.29
CA ASN A 573 -18.84 11.68 1.70
C ASN A 573 -18.77 10.48 2.66
N ARG A 574 -18.19 9.36 2.20
CA ARG A 574 -18.10 8.13 2.97
C ARG A 574 -16.93 8.19 3.95
N VAL A 575 -17.22 8.01 5.23
CA VAL A 575 -16.24 7.81 6.32
C VAL A 575 -16.68 6.63 7.18
N GLY A 576 -15.76 6.04 7.95
CA GLY A 576 -16.12 4.99 8.89
C GLY A 576 -15.02 3.98 9.16
N ALA A 577 -15.42 2.88 9.79
CA ALA A 577 -14.57 1.73 10.07
C ALA A 577 -14.60 0.72 8.92
N GLY A 578 -13.50 -0.02 8.75
CA GLY A 578 -13.39 -1.10 7.76
C GLY A 578 -13.33 -0.62 6.30
N LEU A 579 -12.88 0.62 6.07
CA LEU A 579 -12.53 1.15 4.75
C LEU A 579 -11.03 0.92 4.48
N ASP A 580 -10.58 1.15 3.25
CA ASP A 580 -9.15 1.34 2.98
C ASP A 580 -8.80 2.79 3.38
N PRO A 581 -8.14 3.06 4.51
CA PRO A 581 -8.20 4.39 5.11
C PRO A 581 -7.37 5.44 4.36
N CYS A 582 -8.00 6.59 4.10
CA CYS A 582 -7.37 7.86 3.74
C CYS A 582 -8.17 9.04 4.31
N GLY A 583 -7.69 10.26 4.11
CA GLY A 583 -8.49 11.47 4.19
C GLY A 583 -8.36 12.19 2.87
N ALA A 584 -9.44 12.25 2.09
CA ALA A 584 -9.52 13.05 0.88
C ALA A 584 -10.58 14.12 1.09
N LEU A 585 -10.21 15.39 1.04
CA LEU A 585 -11.09 16.55 1.20
C LEU A 585 -11.04 17.40 -0.06
N GLN A 586 -12.20 17.77 -0.60
CA GLN A 586 -12.28 18.61 -1.80
C GLN A 586 -13.05 19.89 -1.50
N THR A 587 -12.57 21.01 -2.04
CA THR A 587 -13.30 22.28 -2.10
C THR A 587 -13.30 22.84 -3.53
N ARG A 588 -14.29 23.65 -3.88
CA ARG A 588 -14.42 24.29 -5.20
C ARG A 588 -14.30 25.79 -5.06
N LEU A 589 -13.62 26.42 -6.03
CA LEU A 589 -13.24 27.82 -6.02
C LEU A 589 -13.49 28.41 -7.41
N GLU A 590 -13.93 29.67 -7.46
CA GLU A 590 -13.90 30.46 -8.68
C GLU A 590 -12.87 31.59 -8.51
N LEU A 591 -12.00 31.77 -9.50
CA LEU A 591 -11.04 32.88 -9.53
C LEU A 591 -11.24 33.70 -10.80
N GLY A 592 -11.48 34.99 -10.65
CA GLY A 592 -11.40 35.98 -11.72
C GLY A 592 -9.97 36.19 -12.22
N PRO A 593 -9.79 36.90 -13.35
CA PRO A 593 -8.46 37.30 -13.82
C PRO A 593 -7.71 38.12 -12.77
N SER A 594 -6.43 37.81 -12.58
CA SER A 594 -5.52 38.41 -11.58
C SER A 594 -5.95 38.23 -10.12
N GLU A 595 -7.00 37.45 -9.86
CA GLU A 595 -7.44 37.15 -8.50
C GLU A 595 -6.49 36.15 -7.83
N ARG A 596 -6.37 36.30 -6.51
CA ARG A 596 -5.61 35.42 -5.62
C ARG A 596 -6.55 34.79 -4.60
N VAL A 597 -6.41 33.49 -4.38
CA VAL A 597 -7.04 32.78 -3.27
C VAL A 597 -5.98 32.06 -2.44
N GLU A 598 -6.31 31.82 -1.18
CA GLU A 598 -5.55 30.96 -0.28
C GLU A 598 -6.44 29.82 0.23
N VAL A 599 -5.90 28.61 0.21
CA VAL A 599 -6.47 27.39 0.81
C VAL A 599 -5.47 26.91 1.86
N VAL A 600 -5.95 26.60 3.06
CA VAL A 600 -5.14 26.17 4.21
C VAL A 600 -5.50 24.76 4.60
#